data_AF-A0A2N0TXZ2-F1
#
_entry.id   AF-A0A2N0TXZ2-F1
#
_cell.length_a   1.000
_cell.length_b   1.000
_cell.length_c   1.000
_cell.angle_alpha   90.00
_cell.angle_beta   90.00
_cell.angle_gamma   90.00
#
_symmetry.space_group_name_H-M   'P 1'
#
loop_
_entity.id
_entity.type
_entity.pdbx_description
1 polymer ?
#
loop_
_entity_poly.entity_id
_entity_poly.type
_entity_poly.pdbx_seq_one_letter_code
_entity_poly.pdbx_strand_id
1 'polypeptide(L)'
;MKIFVFVMCLCIPTILFSQNFNSRVEAIINTNDNKDDILEVTGIAQNKTDVSYGLRYELSVITSNPEFSNNSSKNSQSGFFTLGSYETTELSTTSVFIDPQMQTIILLLIYDEDDELVGTARKVYEASSVSRAAKNEKLSYKKENEGIQLYGLVTETTKTKPGKDFYDFFYQKYQLSQNPENKIIEIDEMISFGRTTRIMVKIENQIIFQFFSRPKLDYLEEMAENALQRVNRYFQDLRKQKQQIMQY
;
A
#
# COMPACT_ATOMS: atom_id res chain seq x y z
N MET A 1 -67.72 24.57 1.35
CA MET A 1 -66.51 25.04 2.06
C MET A 1 -65.30 24.36 1.43
N LYS A 2 -64.42 25.09 0.75
CA LYS A 2 -63.20 24.53 0.13
C LYS A 2 -62.10 24.49 1.18
N ILE A 3 -61.71 23.30 1.64
CA ILE A 3 -60.55 23.12 2.51
C ILE A 3 -59.31 23.04 1.61
N PHE A 4 -58.48 24.06 1.72
CA PHE A 4 -57.18 24.15 1.05
C PHE A 4 -56.17 23.47 1.98
N VAL A 5 -55.84 22.21 1.71
CA VAL A 5 -54.80 21.49 2.46
C VAL A 5 -53.45 21.94 1.91
N PHE A 6 -52.80 22.86 2.61
CA PHE A 6 -51.44 23.27 2.34
C PHE A 6 -50.51 22.17 2.85
N VAL A 7 -50.07 21.28 1.95
CA VAL A 7 -49.07 20.25 2.25
C VAL A 7 -47.71 20.95 2.37
N MET A 8 -47.34 21.28 3.61
CA MET A 8 -46.00 21.75 3.96
C MET A 8 -45.05 20.55 3.85
N CYS A 9 -44.39 20.43 2.69
CA CYS A 9 -43.37 19.42 2.42
C CYS A 9 -42.17 19.70 3.33
N LEU A 10 -42.04 18.94 4.40
CA LEU A 10 -40.97 19.05 5.38
C LEU A 10 -39.72 18.37 4.77
N CYS A 11 -38.80 19.17 4.22
CA CYS A 11 -37.51 18.70 3.75
C CYS A 11 -36.67 18.23 4.94
N ILE A 12 -36.74 16.95 5.26
CA ILE A 12 -35.84 16.32 6.24
C ILE A 12 -34.45 16.25 5.59
N PRO A 13 -33.41 16.89 6.15
CA PRO A 13 -32.06 16.73 5.63
C PRO A 13 -31.61 15.29 5.90
N THR A 14 -31.54 14.48 4.85
CA THR A 14 -30.86 13.19 4.91
C THR A 14 -29.37 13.47 5.10
N ILE A 15 -28.84 13.16 6.29
CA ILE A 15 -27.41 13.17 6.54
C ILE A 15 -26.82 12.01 5.72
N LEU A 16 -26.22 12.33 4.59
CA LEU A 16 -25.44 11.38 3.80
C LEU A 16 -24.09 11.20 4.48
N PHE A 17 -23.92 10.12 5.23
CA PHE A 17 -22.60 9.71 5.69
C PHE A 17 -21.85 9.11 4.51
N SER A 18 -20.85 9.82 4.01
CA SER A 18 -19.89 9.24 3.07
C SER A 18 -18.93 8.34 3.84
N GLN A 19 -18.90 7.05 3.50
CA GLN A 19 -17.92 6.10 4.02
C GLN A 19 -16.61 6.28 3.24
N ASN A 20 -15.57 6.77 3.90
CA ASN A 20 -14.24 6.95 3.32
C ASN A 20 -13.34 5.75 3.68
N PHE A 21 -13.37 4.71 2.86
CA PHE A 21 -12.44 3.58 2.97
C PHE A 21 -11.00 4.01 2.69
N ASN A 22 -10.02 3.26 3.21
CA ASN A 22 -8.59 3.52 3.02
C ASN A 22 -8.07 4.85 3.59
N SER A 23 -8.88 5.51 4.43
CA SER A 23 -8.55 6.80 5.05
C SER A 23 -7.59 6.64 6.23
N ARG A 24 -7.92 5.75 7.17
CA ARG A 24 -7.09 5.43 8.35
C ARG A 24 -6.18 4.24 8.11
N VAL A 25 -6.71 3.18 7.51
CA VAL A 25 -6.00 1.93 7.19
C VAL A 25 -6.19 1.66 5.71
N GLU A 26 -5.10 1.61 4.96
CA GLU A 26 -5.11 1.36 3.52
C GLU A 26 -4.81 -0.10 3.21
N ALA A 27 -5.68 -0.70 2.41
CA ALA A 27 -5.46 -2.02 1.84
C ALA A 27 -4.72 -1.89 0.50
N ILE A 28 -3.72 -2.73 0.28
CA ILE A 28 -2.91 -2.78 -0.95
C ILE A 28 -2.84 -4.24 -1.40
N ILE A 29 -2.94 -4.46 -2.72
CA ILE A 29 -2.71 -5.78 -3.33
C ILE A 29 -1.43 -5.66 -4.15
N ASN A 30 -0.41 -6.42 -3.74
CA ASN A 30 0.80 -6.59 -4.54
C ASN A 30 0.71 -7.90 -5.34
N THR A 31 1.18 -7.86 -6.59
CA THR A 31 1.13 -9.01 -7.49
C THR A 31 2.46 -9.17 -8.20
N ASN A 32 3.05 -10.36 -8.12
CA ASN A 32 4.27 -10.70 -8.83
C ASN A 32 3.98 -11.78 -9.87
N ASP A 33 4.28 -11.49 -11.13
CA ASP A 33 4.10 -12.43 -12.23
C ASP A 33 5.24 -13.45 -12.21
N ASN A 34 4.94 -14.68 -11.83
CA ASN A 34 5.86 -15.79 -12.08
C ASN A 34 5.67 -16.31 -13.51
N LYS A 35 6.73 -16.91 -14.07
CA LYS A 35 6.63 -17.65 -15.34
C LYS A 35 5.57 -18.74 -15.17
N ASP A 36 4.73 -18.95 -16.19
CA ASP A 36 3.66 -19.98 -16.27
C ASP A 36 2.24 -19.57 -15.79
N ASP A 37 1.85 -18.30 -15.93
CA ASP A 37 0.47 -17.80 -15.65
C ASP A 37 0.00 -18.00 -14.19
N ILE A 38 0.94 -18.26 -13.30
CA ILE A 38 0.73 -18.29 -11.85
C ILE A 38 1.09 -16.92 -11.29
N LEU A 39 0.09 -16.26 -10.72
CA LEU A 39 0.22 -14.98 -10.05
C LEU A 39 0.40 -15.20 -8.55
N GLU A 40 1.49 -14.68 -7.99
CA GLU A 40 1.62 -14.58 -6.54
C GLU A 40 0.96 -13.28 -6.08
N VAL A 41 -0.01 -13.42 -5.16
CA VAL A 41 -0.84 -12.33 -4.67
C VAL A 41 -0.58 -12.16 -3.19
N THR A 42 -0.09 -10.98 -2.80
CA THR A 42 0.17 -10.62 -1.41
C THR A 42 -0.75 -9.48 -0.99
N GLY A 43 -1.54 -9.71 0.06
CA GLY A 43 -2.30 -8.64 0.72
C GLY A 43 -1.42 -7.84 1.67
N ILE A 44 -1.51 -6.52 1.64
CA ILE A 44 -0.73 -5.60 2.47
C ILE A 44 -1.67 -4.61 3.14
N ALA A 45 -1.39 -4.27 4.41
CA ALA A 45 -2.07 -3.21 5.15
C ALA A 45 -1.09 -2.10 5.54
N GLN A 46 -1.49 -0.84 5.36
CA GLN A 46 -0.73 0.32 5.83
C GLN A 46 -1.58 1.17 6.79
N ASN A 47 -1.02 1.50 7.95
CA ASN A 47 -1.58 2.48 8.86
C ASN A 47 -1.18 3.89 8.45
N LYS A 48 -2.16 4.79 8.33
CA LYS A 48 -1.94 6.20 7.98
C LYS A 48 -1.98 7.13 9.20
N THR A 49 -2.13 6.56 10.39
CA THR A 49 -2.36 7.28 11.65
C THR A 49 -1.29 6.93 12.69
N ASP A 50 -1.28 7.70 13.76
CA ASP A 50 -0.41 7.55 14.94
C ASP A 50 -0.97 6.60 16.00
N VAL A 51 -2.13 5.99 15.74
CA VAL A 51 -2.80 5.03 16.63
C VAL A 51 -2.60 3.61 16.11
N SER A 52 -2.37 2.66 17.01
CA SER A 52 -2.27 1.24 16.65
C SER A 52 -3.65 0.58 16.65
N TYR A 53 -3.86 -0.42 15.78
CA TYR A 53 -5.14 -1.11 15.63
C TYR A 53 -5.00 -2.63 15.77
N GLY A 54 -5.98 -3.27 16.38
CA GLY A 54 -6.29 -4.69 16.15
C GLY A 54 -7.27 -4.81 14.99
N LEU A 55 -6.95 -5.63 13.98
CA LEU A 55 -7.70 -5.68 12.73
C LEU A 55 -7.89 -7.13 12.28
N ARG A 56 -8.89 -7.33 11.40
CA ARG A 56 -9.13 -8.59 10.69
C ARG A 56 -9.11 -8.34 9.20
N TYR A 57 -8.50 -9.24 8.43
CA TYR A 57 -8.55 -9.15 6.97
C TYR A 57 -9.27 -10.34 6.33
N GLU A 58 -9.75 -10.15 5.11
CA GLU A 58 -10.18 -11.20 4.20
C GLU A 58 -9.60 -10.92 2.80
N LEU A 59 -8.68 -11.76 2.34
CA LEU A 59 -8.17 -11.77 0.98
C LEU A 59 -8.92 -12.83 0.18
N SER A 60 -9.68 -12.41 -0.81
CA SER A 60 -10.50 -13.26 -1.67
C SER A 60 -10.01 -13.24 -3.11
N VAL A 61 -10.02 -14.41 -3.74
CA VAL A 61 -9.80 -14.61 -5.16
C VAL A 61 -11.05 -15.24 -5.74
N ILE A 62 -11.70 -14.52 -6.63
CA ILE A 62 -12.97 -14.88 -7.24
C ILE A 62 -12.73 -15.05 -8.73
N THR A 63 -12.90 -16.26 -9.24
CA THR A 63 -12.78 -16.56 -10.67
C THR A 63 -14.16 -16.92 -11.20
N SER A 64 -14.57 -16.28 -12.28
CA SER A 64 -15.88 -16.50 -12.89
C SER A 64 -15.78 -16.50 -14.40
N ASN A 65 -16.55 -17.37 -15.04
CA ASN A 65 -16.72 -17.30 -16.48
C ASN A 65 -17.74 -16.19 -16.84
N PRO A 66 -17.36 -15.16 -17.60
CA PRO A 66 -18.26 -14.08 -17.97
C PRO A 66 -19.42 -14.53 -18.88
N GLU A 67 -19.30 -15.66 -19.59
CA GLU A 67 -20.35 -16.20 -20.47
C GLU A 67 -21.30 -17.17 -19.74
N PHE A 68 -20.86 -17.80 -18.65
CA PHE A 68 -21.64 -18.78 -17.89
C PHE A 68 -21.62 -18.48 -16.39
N SER A 69 -22.67 -17.79 -15.90
CA SER A 69 -22.74 -17.29 -14.50
C SER A 69 -22.73 -18.36 -13.42
N ASN A 70 -22.97 -19.64 -13.75
CA ASN A 70 -23.03 -20.74 -12.78
C ASN A 70 -21.67 -21.38 -12.48
N ASN A 71 -20.61 -20.99 -13.19
CA ASN A 71 -19.26 -21.51 -12.93
C ASN A 71 -18.37 -20.41 -12.36
N SER A 72 -18.49 -20.19 -11.06
CA SER A 72 -17.61 -19.30 -10.29
C SER A 72 -16.96 -20.05 -9.13
N SER A 73 -15.67 -19.86 -8.94
CA SER A 73 -14.95 -20.27 -7.74
C SER A 73 -14.62 -19.04 -6.89
N LYS A 74 -14.67 -19.20 -5.57
CA LYS A 74 -14.19 -18.21 -4.61
C LYS A 74 -13.28 -18.94 -3.62
N ASN A 75 -12.05 -18.46 -3.47
CA ASN A 75 -11.14 -18.87 -2.42
C ASN A 75 -10.83 -17.66 -1.55
N SER A 76 -10.85 -17.82 -0.23
CA SER A 76 -10.63 -16.72 0.71
C SER A 76 -9.73 -17.16 1.86
N GLN A 77 -8.79 -16.29 2.22
CA GLN A 77 -7.97 -16.41 3.41
C GLN A 77 -8.29 -15.24 4.33
N SER A 78 -8.34 -15.50 5.63
CA SER A 78 -8.62 -14.47 6.63
C SER A 78 -7.77 -14.69 7.87
N GLY A 79 -7.56 -13.62 8.62
CA GLY A 79 -6.78 -13.65 9.85
C GLY A 79 -6.89 -12.36 10.64
N PHE A 80 -6.54 -12.44 11.91
CA PHE A 80 -6.37 -11.29 12.79
C PHE A 80 -4.91 -10.85 12.80
N PHE A 81 -4.69 -9.55 12.91
CA PHE A 81 -3.36 -8.95 12.97
C PHE A 81 -3.39 -7.64 13.76
N THR A 82 -2.23 -7.22 14.23
CA THR A 82 -2.02 -5.90 14.81
C THR A 82 -1.29 -5.02 13.81
N LEU A 83 -1.64 -3.75 13.78
CA LEU A 83 -1.02 -2.77 12.90
C LEU A 83 -0.65 -1.52 13.69
N GLY A 84 0.65 -1.36 13.93
CA GLY A 84 1.24 -0.25 14.65
C GLY A 84 1.09 1.09 13.93
N SER A 85 1.38 2.16 14.66
CA SER A 85 1.39 3.53 14.15
C SER A 85 2.30 3.68 12.92
N TYR A 86 1.76 4.18 11.81
CA TYR A 86 2.46 4.36 10.53
C TYR A 86 3.17 3.10 10.00
N GLU A 87 2.79 1.91 10.49
CA GLU A 87 3.35 0.63 10.08
C GLU A 87 2.74 0.16 8.75
N THR A 88 3.53 -0.62 7.99
CA THR A 88 3.06 -1.38 6.85
C THR A 88 3.42 -2.85 7.05
N THR A 89 2.46 -3.75 6.89
CA THR A 89 2.63 -5.18 7.19
C THR A 89 2.01 -6.04 6.08
N GLU A 90 2.67 -7.15 5.74
CA GLU A 90 2.11 -8.18 4.87
C GLU A 90 1.10 -9.04 5.63
N LEU A 91 0.02 -9.44 4.96
CA LEU A 91 -1.10 -10.18 5.57
C LEU A 91 -1.06 -11.66 5.19
N SER A 92 -1.49 -11.98 3.98
CA SER A 92 -1.50 -13.33 3.42
C SER A 92 -0.99 -13.32 2.00
N THR A 93 -0.33 -14.41 1.63
CA THR A 93 0.14 -14.65 0.26
C THR A 93 -0.54 -15.89 -0.30
N THR A 94 -1.08 -15.78 -1.51
CA THR A 94 -1.69 -16.91 -2.23
C THR A 94 -1.21 -16.93 -3.67
N SER A 95 -0.96 -18.13 -4.20
CA SER A 95 -0.69 -18.33 -5.62
C SER A 95 -2.00 -18.64 -6.35
N VAL A 96 -2.23 -17.97 -7.47
CA VAL A 96 -3.46 -18.09 -8.26
C VAL A 96 -3.09 -18.35 -9.71
N PHE A 97 -3.64 -19.40 -10.30
CA PHE A 97 -3.55 -19.58 -11.75
C PHE A 97 -4.55 -18.64 -12.45
N ILE A 98 -4.06 -17.79 -13.36
CA ILE A 98 -4.88 -16.83 -14.10
C ILE A 98 -5.21 -17.41 -15.47
N ASP A 99 -6.45 -17.89 -15.63
CA ASP A 99 -6.95 -18.36 -16.92
C ASP A 99 -7.35 -17.17 -17.82
N PRO A 100 -6.75 -17.00 -19.02
CA PRO A 100 -7.12 -15.94 -19.95
C PRO A 100 -8.60 -15.96 -20.41
N GLN A 101 -9.30 -17.08 -20.31
CA GLN A 101 -10.71 -17.23 -20.69
C GLN A 101 -11.68 -16.87 -19.56
N MET A 102 -11.19 -16.72 -18.33
CA MET A 102 -12.02 -16.42 -17.16
C MET A 102 -11.68 -15.03 -16.60
N GLN A 103 -12.67 -14.40 -15.98
CA GLN A 103 -12.43 -13.19 -15.19
C GLN A 103 -11.94 -13.60 -13.81
N THR A 104 -10.84 -13.01 -13.34
CA THR A 104 -10.34 -13.20 -11.97
C THR A 104 -10.31 -11.87 -11.23
N ILE A 105 -10.98 -11.80 -10.09
CA ILE A 105 -11.05 -10.65 -9.20
C ILE A 105 -10.34 -11.00 -7.90
N ILE A 106 -9.35 -10.20 -7.54
CA ILE A 106 -8.70 -10.25 -6.23
C ILE A 106 -9.27 -9.11 -5.40
N LEU A 107 -9.76 -9.42 -4.21
CA LEU A 107 -10.37 -8.46 -3.28
C LEU A 107 -9.73 -8.62 -1.91
N LEU A 108 -9.20 -7.53 -1.36
CA LEU A 108 -8.72 -7.45 0.00
C LEU A 108 -9.64 -6.53 0.79
N LEU A 109 -10.19 -7.03 1.90
CA LEU A 109 -11.03 -6.29 2.83
C LEU A 109 -10.37 -6.29 4.21
N ILE A 110 -10.36 -5.14 4.87
CA ILE A 110 -9.83 -4.97 6.23
C ILE A 110 -10.91 -4.39 7.12
N TYR A 111 -11.17 -5.06 8.23
CA TYR A 111 -12.17 -4.75 9.23
C TYR A 111 -11.50 -4.36 10.55
N ASP A 112 -12.13 -3.45 11.30
CA ASP A 112 -11.72 -3.12 12.66
C ASP A 112 -12.40 -4.01 13.72
N GLU A 113 -12.22 -3.66 15.00
CA GLU A 113 -12.71 -4.43 16.14
C GLU A 113 -14.24 -4.47 16.22
N ASP A 114 -14.93 -3.50 15.63
CA ASP A 114 -16.39 -3.41 15.56
C ASP A 114 -16.95 -4.09 14.29
N ASP A 115 -16.10 -4.83 13.56
CA ASP A 115 -16.38 -5.43 12.25
C ASP A 115 -16.75 -4.40 11.15
N GLU A 116 -16.38 -3.13 11.32
CA GLU A 116 -16.59 -2.11 10.31
C GLU A 116 -15.49 -2.16 9.23
N LEU A 117 -15.87 -2.04 7.97
CA LEU A 117 -14.91 -2.05 6.85
C LEU A 117 -14.13 -0.74 6.82
N VAL A 118 -12.82 -0.81 7.09
CA VAL A 118 -11.93 0.36 7.13
C VAL A 118 -11.02 0.47 5.91
N GLY A 119 -10.69 -0.65 5.26
CA GLY A 119 -9.80 -0.71 4.10
C GLY A 119 -10.28 -1.69 3.03
N THR A 120 -10.08 -1.33 1.76
CA THR A 120 -10.47 -2.16 0.61
C THR A 120 -9.53 -1.99 -0.58
N ALA A 121 -9.15 -3.08 -1.22
CA ALA A 121 -8.43 -3.06 -2.49
C ALA A 121 -9.00 -4.10 -3.43
N ARG A 122 -9.08 -3.75 -4.73
CA ARG A 122 -9.60 -4.64 -5.77
C ARG A 122 -8.70 -4.62 -7.00
N LYS A 123 -8.31 -5.79 -7.48
CA LYS A 123 -7.58 -5.99 -8.74
C LYS A 123 -8.37 -6.94 -9.64
N VAL A 124 -8.47 -6.61 -10.92
CA VAL A 124 -9.22 -7.43 -11.89
C VAL A 124 -8.33 -7.81 -13.05
N TYR A 125 -8.38 -9.09 -13.39
CA TYR A 125 -7.87 -9.68 -14.61
C TYR A 125 -9.07 -10.06 -15.45
N GLU A 126 -9.33 -9.27 -16.49
CA GLU A 126 -10.45 -9.50 -17.40
C GLU A 126 -10.17 -10.69 -18.32
N ALA A 127 -11.23 -11.45 -18.65
CA ALA A 127 -11.15 -12.49 -19.66
C ALA A 127 -10.79 -11.85 -21.02
N SER A 128 -9.75 -12.35 -21.67
CA SER A 128 -9.37 -11.93 -23.01
C SER A 128 -9.70 -13.02 -24.02
N SER A 129 -10.60 -12.71 -24.97
CA SER A 129 -10.91 -13.57 -26.13
C SER A 129 -9.78 -13.65 -27.17
N VAL A 130 -8.68 -12.94 -26.94
CA VAL A 130 -7.52 -12.87 -27.83
C VAL A 130 -6.35 -13.58 -27.18
N SER A 131 -5.82 -14.62 -27.84
CA SER A 131 -4.61 -15.31 -27.41
C SER A 131 -3.48 -14.31 -27.18
N ARG A 132 -2.74 -14.45 -26.07
CA ARG A 132 -1.66 -13.53 -25.65
C ARG A 132 -0.60 -13.29 -26.75
N ALA A 133 -0.48 -14.22 -27.71
CA ALA A 133 0.35 -14.08 -28.91
C ALA A 133 -0.02 -12.86 -29.77
N ALA A 134 -1.31 -12.53 -29.93
CA ALA A 134 -1.75 -11.36 -30.71
C ALA A 134 -1.73 -10.05 -29.91
N LYS A 135 -1.60 -10.11 -28.57
CA LYS A 135 -1.40 -8.92 -27.72
C LYS A 135 0.05 -8.41 -27.80
N ASN A 136 1.02 -9.29 -28.01
CA ASN A 136 2.43 -8.93 -28.16
C ASN A 136 2.75 -8.20 -29.48
N GLU A 137 1.98 -8.41 -30.55
CA GLU A 137 2.18 -7.68 -31.82
C GLU A 137 1.58 -6.26 -31.82
N LYS A 138 0.66 -5.94 -30.91
CA LYS A 138 0.07 -4.61 -30.77
C LYS A 138 0.71 -3.73 -29.69
N LEU A 139 1.84 -4.14 -29.14
CA LEU A 139 2.70 -3.30 -28.28
C LEU A 139 3.72 -2.50 -29.11
N SER A 140 3.34 -2.07 -30.32
CA SER A 140 4.10 -1.06 -31.04
C SER A 140 3.96 0.26 -30.31
N TYR A 141 5.05 0.67 -29.68
CA TYR A 141 5.26 1.89 -28.91
C TYR A 141 4.63 3.12 -29.57
N LYS A 142 3.39 3.41 -29.22
CA LYS A 142 2.82 4.74 -29.38
C LYS A 142 1.91 5.08 -28.22
N LYS A 143 2.52 5.22 -27.05
CA LYS A 143 1.97 6.02 -25.95
C LYS A 143 2.91 7.21 -25.76
N GLU A 144 2.72 8.21 -26.61
CA GLU A 144 3.42 9.49 -26.47
C GLU A 144 3.05 10.09 -25.11
N ASN A 145 4.06 10.35 -24.28
CA ASN A 145 4.00 10.95 -22.93
C ASN A 145 3.74 10.02 -21.73
N GLU A 146 4.18 8.76 -21.74
CA GLU A 146 4.46 8.06 -20.48
C GLU A 146 5.96 8.09 -20.19
N GLY A 147 6.41 9.18 -19.56
CA GLY A 147 7.73 9.19 -18.93
C GLY A 147 7.80 8.10 -17.86
N ILE A 148 8.90 7.35 -17.81
CA ILE A 148 9.16 6.40 -16.73
C ILE A 148 9.32 7.21 -15.44
N GLN A 149 8.38 7.05 -14.50
CA GLN A 149 8.45 7.66 -13.18
C GLN A 149 9.08 6.65 -12.21
N LEU A 150 10.25 6.98 -11.68
CA LEU A 150 10.97 6.18 -10.69
C LEU A 150 10.39 6.47 -9.30
N TYR A 151 9.57 5.58 -8.77
CA TYR A 151 9.07 5.67 -7.39
C TYR A 151 9.96 4.87 -6.45
N GLY A 152 9.97 5.25 -5.17
CA GLY A 152 10.60 4.45 -4.13
C GLY A 152 12.13 4.37 -4.17
N LEU A 153 12.82 5.36 -4.75
CA LEU A 153 14.27 5.38 -4.79
C LEU A 153 14.86 5.66 -3.39
N VAL A 154 15.66 4.72 -2.90
CA VAL A 154 16.49 4.89 -1.70
C VAL A 154 17.95 4.85 -2.12
N THR A 155 18.72 5.85 -1.72
CA THR A 155 20.16 5.92 -2.00
C THR A 155 20.97 5.62 -0.74
N GLU A 156 22.10 4.94 -0.93
CA GLU A 156 22.99 4.53 0.15
C GLU A 156 24.33 5.29 0.08
N THR A 157 24.65 6.02 1.14
CA THR A 157 25.98 6.64 1.36
C THR A 157 26.54 6.19 2.72
N THR A 158 26.60 4.87 2.94
CA THR A 158 27.17 4.28 4.15
C THR A 158 28.62 3.86 3.94
N LYS A 159 29.40 3.79 5.03
CA LYS A 159 30.83 3.46 5.02
C LYS A 159 31.16 2.25 5.87
N THR A 160 30.31 1.90 6.83
CA THR A 160 30.54 0.81 7.78
C THR A 160 29.53 -0.31 7.60
N LYS A 161 29.88 -1.51 8.09
CA LYS A 161 28.96 -2.66 8.07
C LYS A 161 27.64 -2.38 8.79
N PRO A 162 27.59 -1.81 10.01
CA PRO A 162 26.32 -1.42 10.64
C PRO A 162 25.49 -0.43 9.82
N GLY A 163 26.13 0.48 9.09
CA GLY A 163 25.46 1.38 8.16
C GLY A 163 24.77 0.62 7.02
N LYS A 164 25.51 -0.27 6.37
CA LYS A 164 24.98 -1.13 5.30
C LYS A 164 23.88 -2.07 5.79
N ASP A 165 24.08 -2.74 6.92
CA ASP A 165 23.09 -3.65 7.50
C ASP A 165 21.78 -2.90 7.80
N PHE A 166 21.86 -1.66 8.33
CA PHE A 166 20.69 -0.79 8.49
C PHE A 166 20.02 -0.45 7.14
N TYR A 167 20.80 -0.09 6.11
CA TYR A 167 20.27 0.19 4.79
C TYR A 167 19.50 -1.01 4.23
N ASP A 168 20.07 -2.22 4.33
CA ASP A 168 19.43 -3.44 3.84
C ASP A 168 18.08 -3.68 4.55
N PHE A 169 18.04 -3.56 5.88
CA PHE A 169 16.80 -3.68 6.66
C PHE A 169 15.75 -2.62 6.30
N PHE A 170 16.18 -1.35 6.20
CA PHE A 170 15.29 -0.26 5.83
C PHE A 170 14.73 -0.45 4.43
N TYR A 171 15.58 -0.77 3.46
CA TYR A 171 15.18 -0.95 2.07
C TYR A 171 14.19 -2.10 1.91
N GLN A 172 14.44 -3.23 2.56
CA GLN A 172 13.52 -4.37 2.55
C GLN A 172 12.12 -3.97 3.06
N LYS A 173 12.04 -3.32 4.22
CA LYS A 173 10.76 -2.88 4.80
C LYS A 173 10.10 -1.77 3.97
N TYR A 174 10.89 -0.87 3.37
CA TYR A 174 10.37 0.21 2.53
C TYR A 174 9.75 -0.28 1.22
N GLN A 175 10.34 -1.30 0.57
CA GLN A 175 9.79 -1.87 -0.67
C GLN A 175 8.38 -2.46 -0.49
N LEU A 176 8.07 -2.95 0.71
CA LEU A 176 6.72 -3.41 1.06
C LEU A 176 5.71 -2.25 1.06
N SER A 177 6.16 -1.05 1.43
CA SER A 177 5.30 0.10 1.67
C SER A 177 4.84 0.85 0.42
N GLN A 178 5.24 0.43 -0.79
CA GLN A 178 4.82 0.93 -2.11
C GLN A 178 4.40 2.42 -2.06
N ASN A 179 5.33 3.31 -1.72
CA ASN A 179 4.97 4.71 -1.53
C ASN A 179 4.91 5.44 -2.88
N PRO A 180 3.75 6.00 -3.27
CA PRO A 180 3.60 6.70 -4.54
C PRO A 180 4.27 8.08 -4.55
N GLU A 181 4.76 8.58 -3.41
CA GLU A 181 5.48 9.85 -3.36
C GLU A 181 6.84 9.72 -4.06
N ASN A 182 7.01 10.44 -5.18
CA ASN A 182 8.24 10.51 -5.95
C ASN A 182 9.31 11.34 -5.21
N LYS A 183 9.75 10.85 -4.06
CA LYS A 183 10.76 11.47 -3.21
C LYS A 183 11.89 10.47 -2.99
N ILE A 184 13.12 10.96 -3.13
CA ILE A 184 14.33 10.17 -2.90
C ILE A 184 14.61 10.17 -1.39
N ILE A 185 14.79 8.98 -0.83
CA ILE A 185 15.24 8.80 0.55
C ILE A 185 16.74 8.56 0.52
N GLU A 186 17.51 9.35 1.27
CA GLU A 186 18.97 9.22 1.35
C GLU A 186 19.35 8.67 2.71
N ILE A 187 20.11 7.56 2.73
CA ILE A 187 20.70 6.99 3.94
C ILE A 187 22.18 7.35 3.98
N ASP A 188 22.51 8.30 4.85
CA ASP A 188 23.85 8.85 5.00
C ASP A 188 24.51 8.41 6.31
N GLU A 189 25.82 8.13 6.24
CA GLU A 189 26.62 7.85 7.43
C GLU A 189 27.72 8.89 7.67
N MET A 190 27.69 9.52 8.84
CA MET A 190 28.74 10.41 9.31
C MET A 190 29.58 9.73 10.39
N ILE A 191 30.88 9.56 10.11
CA ILE A 191 31.84 9.08 11.12
C ILE A 191 32.11 10.23 12.08
N SER A 192 31.88 10.00 13.38
CA SER A 192 32.18 10.97 14.44
C SER A 192 33.55 10.68 15.05
N PHE A 193 34.02 11.54 15.95
CA PHE A 193 35.26 11.29 16.69
C PHE A 193 35.13 10.01 17.54
N GLY A 194 36.09 9.10 17.39
CA GLY A 194 36.05 7.75 17.98
C GLY A 194 35.70 6.67 16.96
N ARG A 195 35.19 5.52 17.44
CA ARG A 195 34.71 4.40 16.60
C ARG A 195 33.18 4.40 16.42
N THR A 196 32.53 5.52 16.72
CA THR A 196 31.07 5.68 16.63
C THR A 196 30.68 6.38 15.34
N THR A 197 29.63 5.88 14.69
CA THR A 197 29.08 6.52 13.49
C THR A 197 27.61 6.90 13.71
N ARG A 198 27.18 7.96 13.04
CA ARG A 198 25.81 8.44 13.04
C ARG A 198 25.19 8.14 11.68
N ILE A 199 24.08 7.43 11.69
CA ILE A 199 23.27 7.17 10.50
C ILE A 199 22.15 8.21 10.46
N MET A 200 21.88 8.76 9.28
CA MET A 200 20.87 9.77 9.03
C MET A 200 20.00 9.32 7.87
N VAL A 201 18.68 9.41 8.05
CA VAL A 201 17.69 9.21 7.00
C VAL A 201 17.17 10.57 6.59
N LYS A 202 17.35 10.92 5.32
CA LYS A 202 17.03 12.23 4.78
C LYS A 202 16.03 12.14 3.63
N ILE A 203 15.22 13.17 3.49
CA ILE A 203 14.36 13.39 2.33
C ILE A 203 14.55 14.85 1.90
N GLU A 204 14.95 15.09 0.65
CA GLU A 204 15.21 16.45 0.12
C GLU A 204 16.11 17.28 1.04
N ASN A 205 17.24 16.69 1.46
CA ASN A 205 18.23 17.29 2.38
C ASN A 205 17.73 17.56 3.81
N GLN A 206 16.47 17.25 4.16
CA GLN A 206 15.97 17.33 5.53
C GLN A 206 16.22 16.02 6.28
N ILE A 207 16.83 16.09 7.47
CA ILE A 207 17.00 14.91 8.35
C ILE A 207 15.65 14.57 8.98
N ILE A 208 15.10 13.42 8.63
CA ILE A 208 13.84 12.89 9.17
C ILE A 208 14.11 12.07 10.43
N PHE A 209 15.21 11.33 10.43
CA PHE A 209 15.64 10.52 11.57
C PHE A 209 17.16 10.40 11.61
N GLN A 210 17.72 10.30 12.81
CA GLN A 210 19.14 10.01 12.98
C GLN A 210 19.38 9.29 14.30
N PHE A 211 20.39 8.42 14.31
CA PHE A 211 20.78 7.67 15.49
C PHE A 211 22.27 7.29 15.43
N PHE A 212 22.84 6.93 16.57
CA PHE A 212 24.19 6.35 16.61
C PHE A 212 24.12 4.85 16.36
N SER A 213 24.93 4.37 15.42
CA SER A 213 24.95 2.96 15.04
C SER A 213 25.51 2.09 16.17
N ARG A 214 24.97 0.87 16.28
CA ARG A 214 25.50 -0.18 17.16
C ARG A 214 25.57 -1.47 16.35
N PRO A 215 26.62 -2.30 16.49
CA PRO A 215 26.76 -3.51 15.66
C PRO A 215 25.72 -4.62 15.89
N LYS A 216 24.81 -4.47 16.85
CA LYS A 216 23.80 -5.49 17.15
C LYS A 216 22.68 -5.44 16.09
N LEU A 217 22.44 -6.57 15.41
CA LEU A 217 21.45 -6.64 14.31
C LEU A 217 20.04 -6.25 14.76
N ASP A 218 19.54 -6.81 15.88
CA ASP A 218 18.20 -6.48 16.39
C ASP A 218 18.00 -4.98 16.60
N TYR A 219 19.05 -4.27 17.03
CA TYR A 219 18.99 -2.82 17.23
C TYR A 219 18.93 -2.09 15.88
N LEU A 220 19.66 -2.54 14.86
CA LEU A 220 19.62 -1.94 13.54
C LEU A 220 18.26 -2.17 12.86
N GLU A 221 17.67 -3.35 13.04
CA GLU A 221 16.33 -3.66 12.56
C GLU A 221 15.27 -2.78 13.23
N GLU A 222 15.32 -2.63 14.56
CA GLU A 222 14.45 -1.73 15.31
C GLU A 222 14.59 -0.27 14.85
N MET A 223 15.82 0.19 14.62
CA MET A 223 16.07 1.54 14.12
C MET A 223 15.56 1.73 12.68
N ALA A 224 15.61 0.69 11.84
CA ALA A 224 15.04 0.70 10.49
C ALA A 224 13.52 0.84 10.53
N GLU A 225 12.85 0.12 11.44
CA GLU A 225 11.41 0.25 11.66
C GLU A 225 11.02 1.65 12.14
N ASN A 226 11.71 2.17 13.15
CA ASN A 226 11.49 3.54 13.65
C ASN A 226 11.72 4.60 12.57
N ALA A 227 12.76 4.42 11.74
CA ALA A 227 13.03 5.31 10.62
C ALA A 227 11.88 5.28 9.61
N LEU A 228 11.41 4.09 9.24
CA LEU A 228 10.31 3.91 8.30
C LEU A 228 9.01 4.53 8.81
N GLN A 229 8.67 4.36 10.08
CA GLN A 229 7.50 5.01 10.70
C GLN A 229 7.57 6.54 10.59
N ARG A 230 8.75 7.14 10.84
CA ARG A 230 8.96 8.60 10.71
C ARG A 230 8.86 9.07 9.26
N VAL A 231 9.40 8.30 8.33
CA VAL A 231 9.29 8.55 6.89
C VAL A 231 7.83 8.47 6.43
N ASN A 232 7.10 7.43 6.84
CA ASN A 232 5.69 7.26 6.52
C ASN A 232 4.86 8.41 7.07
N ARG A 233 5.07 8.80 8.33
CA ARG A 233 4.44 9.98 8.93
C ARG A 233 4.70 11.24 8.11
N TYR A 234 5.96 11.49 7.75
CA TYR A 234 6.32 12.65 6.91
C TYR A 234 5.54 12.65 5.58
N PHE A 235 5.43 11.50 4.91
CA PHE A 235 4.65 11.38 3.69
C PHE A 235 3.14 11.55 3.90
N GLN A 236 2.59 11.13 5.05
CA GLN A 236 1.18 11.41 5.37
C GLN A 236 0.95 12.91 5.55
N ASP A 237 1.86 13.60 6.23
CA ASP A 237 1.76 15.05 6.46
C ASP A 237 1.86 15.82 5.14
N LEU A 238 2.76 15.43 4.23
CA LEU A 238 2.83 15.99 2.87
C LEU A 238 1.53 15.80 2.09
N ARG A 239 0.90 14.61 2.16
CA ARG A 239 -0.38 14.35 1.49
C ARG A 239 -1.50 15.24 2.02
N LYS A 240 -1.59 15.40 3.35
CA LYS A 240 -2.57 16.29 3.99
C LYS A 240 -2.40 17.73 3.53
N GLN A 241 -1.16 18.21 3.44
CA GLN A 241 -0.87 19.57 2.96
C GLN A 241 -1.30 19.77 1.49
N LYS A 242 -0.99 18.81 0.60
CA LYS A 242 -1.43 18.87 -0.80
C LYS A 242 -2.95 18.90 -0.93
N GLN A 243 -3.65 18.07 -0.15
CA GLN A 243 -5.12 18.04 -0.16
C GLN A 243 -5.73 19.37 0.28
N GLN A 244 -5.16 20.03 1.29
CA GLN A 244 -5.60 21.35 1.73
C GLN A 244 -5.42 22.40 0.63
N ILE A 245 -4.29 22.39 -0.09
CA ILE A 245 -4.03 23.34 -1.17
C ILE A 245 -5.03 23.15 -2.33
N MET A 246 -5.35 21.91 -2.70
CA MET A 246 -6.28 21.60 -3.79
C MET A 246 -7.75 21.95 -3.47
N GLN A 247 -8.08 22.20 -2.21
CA GLN A 247 -9.43 22.59 -1.78
C GLN A 247 -9.67 24.12 -1.85
N TYR A 248 -8.63 24.92 -2.10
CA TYR A 248 -8.72 26.37 -2.34
C TYR A 248 -8.62 26.68 -3.83
#